data_AF-A0A0J9TX71-F1
#
_entry.id   AF-A0A0J9TX71-F1
#
_cell.length_a   1.000
_cell.length_b   1.000
_cell.length_c   1.000
_cell.angle_alpha   90.00
_cell.angle_beta   90.00
_cell.angle_gamma   90.00
#
_symmetry.space_group_name_H-M   'P 1'
#
loop_
_entity.id
_entity.type
_entity.pdbx_description
1 polymer ?
#
loop_
_entity_poly.entity_id
_entity_poly.type
_entity_poly.pdbx_seq_one_letter_code
_entity_poly.pdbx_strand_id
1 'polypeptide(L)'
;MRGTIVKQEVSNPETKKRNKKPLPDETVEDYLERSCGQVELTEEMQDKLKSCDPDITEKDMCKMYSKLYNEHISNFRHLVECLKTATDMLGTNYKQDPSFQKKCWFHQYNKLGRDLIRLSDNDDDGGLKVFLQEKKTCKTSDFTKFLNDRMKTWNAFIKEKKKVAYAELKEALQSGTLKKSKGKK
;
A
#
# COMPACT_ATOMS: atom_id res chain seq x y z
N MET A 1 8.73 38.10 33.02
CA MET A 1 7.85 37.53 31.99
C MET A 1 8.34 36.13 31.67
N ARG A 2 7.54 35.10 31.95
CA ARG A 2 7.89 33.70 31.66
C ARG A 2 7.41 33.39 30.24
N GLY A 3 8.35 33.28 29.30
CA GLY A 3 8.08 32.78 27.96
C GLY A 3 7.90 31.27 28.00
N THR A 4 6.71 30.81 27.63
CA THR A 4 6.39 29.38 27.51
C THR A 4 7.20 28.79 26.35
N ILE A 5 8.14 27.89 26.66
CA ILE A 5 8.81 27.08 25.65
C ILE A 5 7.78 26.08 25.13
N VAL A 6 7.32 26.31 23.90
CA VAL A 6 6.50 25.37 23.15
C VAL A 6 7.34 24.12 22.90
N LYS A 7 6.95 23.00 23.51
CA LYS A 7 7.44 21.68 23.11
C LYS A 7 6.92 21.40 21.70
N GLN A 8 7.76 21.63 20.72
CA GLN A 8 7.54 21.19 19.36
C GLN A 8 7.86 19.69 19.34
N GLU A 9 6.84 18.84 19.50
CA GLU A 9 6.96 17.43 19.13
C GLU A 9 7.08 17.38 17.61
N VAL A 10 8.31 17.51 17.13
CA VAL A 10 8.67 17.16 15.75
C VAL A 10 8.72 15.63 15.72
N SER A 11 7.57 14.99 15.54
CA SER A 11 7.53 13.58 15.18
C SER A 11 7.96 13.47 13.72
N ASN A 12 9.27 13.37 13.51
CA ASN A 12 9.86 13.01 12.23
C ASN A 12 9.34 11.61 11.83
N PRO A 13 8.58 11.42 10.73
CA PRO A 13 8.23 10.09 10.27
C PRO A 13 9.39 9.55 9.43
N GLU A 14 10.57 9.39 10.04
CA GLU A 14 11.58 8.50 9.49
C GLU A 14 10.90 7.14 9.31
N THR A 15 10.79 6.73 8.05
CA THR A 15 10.38 5.41 7.55
C THR A 15 10.32 4.35 8.66
N LYS A 16 9.16 4.26 9.34
CA LYS A 16 8.97 3.35 10.47
C LYS A 16 9.34 1.95 9.99
N LYS A 17 10.37 1.35 10.61
CA LYS A 17 10.78 -0.04 10.39
C LYS A 17 9.52 -0.90 10.28
N ARG A 18 9.29 -1.46 9.08
CA ARG A 18 8.09 -2.24 8.72
C ARG A 18 8.05 -3.62 9.39
N ASN A 19 8.71 -3.77 10.53
CA ASN A 19 8.73 -5.02 11.27
C ASN A 19 7.85 -4.86 12.49
N LYS A 20 6.59 -5.24 12.31
CA LYS A 20 5.55 -5.18 13.33
C LYS A 20 5.06 -6.59 13.55
N LYS A 21 5.88 -7.45 14.17
CA LYS A 21 5.37 -8.72 14.73
C LYS A 21 4.16 -8.45 15.62
N PRO A 22 3.20 -9.38 15.73
CA PRO A 22 2.08 -9.20 16.62
C PRO A 22 2.53 -8.84 18.05
N LEU A 23 1.91 -7.84 18.65
CA LEU A 23 2.09 -7.54 20.07
C LEU A 23 1.35 -8.59 20.91
N PRO A 24 1.77 -8.83 22.16
CA PRO A 24 0.99 -9.63 23.09
C PRO A 24 -0.42 -9.04 23.26
N ASP A 25 -1.43 -9.91 23.25
CA ASP A 25 -2.84 -9.60 23.53
C ASP A 25 -3.53 -8.59 22.58
N GLU A 26 -2.88 -8.18 21.49
CA GLU A 26 -3.52 -7.30 20.51
C GLU A 26 -4.54 -8.06 19.65
N THR A 27 -5.60 -7.37 19.23
CA THR A 27 -6.55 -7.94 18.28
C THR A 27 -5.94 -7.99 16.88
N VAL A 28 -6.51 -8.83 16.00
CA VAL A 28 -6.08 -8.93 14.61
C VAL A 28 -6.33 -7.60 13.87
N GLU A 29 -7.42 -6.93 14.23
CA GLU A 29 -7.79 -5.61 13.73
C GLU A 29 -6.76 -4.55 14.12
N ASP A 30 -6.36 -4.50 15.38
CA ASP A 30 -5.34 -3.56 15.87
C ASP A 30 -3.98 -3.79 15.19
N TYR A 31 -3.60 -5.06 15.04
CA TYR A 31 -2.41 -5.48 14.29
C TYR A 31 -2.43 -4.95 12.85
N LEU A 32 -3.53 -5.13 12.13
CA LEU A 32 -3.64 -4.72 10.72
C LEU A 32 -3.71 -3.21 10.57
N GLU A 33 -4.31 -2.50 11.52
CA GLU A 33 -4.39 -1.05 11.47
C GLU A 33 -3.02 -0.41 11.68
N ARG A 34 -2.20 -0.92 12.60
CA ARG A 34 -0.85 -0.40 12.81
C ARG A 34 0.15 -0.79 11.72
N SER A 35 -0.09 -1.87 10.97
CA SER A 35 0.93 -2.46 10.08
C SER A 35 0.86 -1.99 8.62
N CYS A 36 -0.22 -1.34 8.20
CA CYS A 36 -0.37 -0.88 6.81
C CYS A 36 -0.38 0.65 6.71
N GLY A 37 0.71 1.22 6.18
CA GLY A 37 0.85 2.67 5.98
C GLY A 37 0.33 3.15 4.63
N GLN A 38 0.22 4.47 4.50
CA GLN A 38 0.06 5.15 3.21
C GLN A 38 1.43 5.52 2.65
N VAL A 39 1.55 5.56 1.33
CA VAL A 39 2.74 6.07 0.65
C VAL A 39 2.53 7.54 0.34
N GLU A 40 3.53 8.35 0.63
CA GLU A 40 3.55 9.80 0.45
C GLU A 40 4.86 10.21 -0.23
N LEU A 41 4.92 11.41 -0.81
CA LEU A 41 6.17 11.94 -1.34
C LEU A 41 7.15 12.20 -0.19
N THR A 42 8.33 11.58 -0.29
CA THR A 42 9.45 11.87 0.61
C THR A 42 9.89 13.34 0.51
N GLU A 43 10.47 13.88 1.57
CA GLU A 43 11.04 15.24 1.57
C GLU A 43 12.02 15.45 0.41
N GLU A 44 12.88 14.47 0.13
CA GLU A 44 13.80 14.46 -1.01
C GLU A 44 13.07 14.66 -2.35
N MET A 45 11.92 13.99 -2.54
CA MET A 45 11.12 14.13 -3.76
C MET A 45 10.44 15.50 -3.84
N GLN A 46 9.95 16.01 -2.72
CA GLN A 46 9.35 17.35 -2.66
C GLN A 46 10.37 18.43 -2.97
N ASP A 47 11.58 18.33 -2.42
CA ASP A 47 12.64 19.30 -2.66
C ASP A 47 13.18 19.23 -4.09
N LYS A 48 13.26 18.02 -4.66
CA LYS A 48 13.57 17.84 -6.08
C LYS A 48 12.54 18.50 -6.99
N LEU A 49 11.23 18.36 -6.71
CA LEU A 49 10.18 19.07 -7.44
C LEU A 49 10.39 20.58 -7.38
N LYS A 50 10.59 21.14 -6.19
CA LYS A 50 10.85 22.59 -6.03
C LYS A 50 12.06 23.05 -6.83
N SER A 51 13.14 22.26 -6.86
CA SER A 51 14.37 22.59 -7.60
C SER A 51 14.22 22.57 -9.12
N CYS A 52 13.21 21.88 -9.63
CA CYS A 52 12.92 21.73 -11.05
C CYS A 52 11.88 22.76 -11.54
N ASP A 53 11.45 23.72 -10.71
CA ASP A 53 10.48 24.71 -11.15
C ASP A 53 11.12 25.70 -12.16
N PRO A 54 10.45 26.07 -13.28
CA PRO A 54 9.07 25.73 -13.63
C PRO A 54 8.87 24.43 -14.44
N ASP A 55 9.95 23.85 -14.96
CA ASP A 55 9.90 22.76 -15.94
C ASP A 55 10.78 21.57 -15.51
N ILE A 56 10.19 20.37 -15.51
CA ILE A 56 10.87 19.14 -15.13
C ILE A 56 11.27 18.32 -16.35
N THR A 57 12.46 17.72 -16.30
CA THR A 57 12.95 16.86 -17.38
C THR A 57 12.30 15.48 -17.34
N GLU A 58 12.14 14.84 -18.49
CA GLU A 58 11.67 13.45 -18.58
C GLU A 58 12.49 12.49 -17.73
N LYS A 59 13.82 12.66 -17.73
CA LYS A 59 14.72 11.85 -16.89
C LYS A 59 14.39 11.96 -15.40
N ASP A 60 14.15 13.18 -14.92
CA ASP A 60 13.79 13.41 -13.52
C ASP A 60 12.38 12.87 -13.21
N MET A 61 11.42 13.03 -14.13
CA MET A 61 10.08 12.45 -14.00
C MET A 61 10.12 10.93 -13.87
N CYS A 62 10.82 10.25 -14.77
CA CYS A 62 10.99 8.79 -14.75
C CYS A 62 11.64 8.33 -13.44
N LYS A 63 12.76 8.97 -13.04
CA LYS A 63 13.46 8.60 -11.80
C LYS A 63 12.57 8.74 -10.56
N MET A 64 11.86 9.86 -10.46
CA MET A 64 10.96 10.10 -9.33
C MET A 64 9.80 9.12 -9.31
N TYR A 65 9.15 8.92 -10.45
CA TYR A 65 8.01 8.04 -10.53
C TYR A 65 8.39 6.58 -10.25
N SER A 66 9.51 6.09 -10.78
CA SER A 66 10.00 4.74 -10.45
C SER A 66 10.26 4.57 -8.95
N LYS A 67 10.78 5.60 -8.26
CA LYS A 67 10.95 5.57 -6.80
C LYS A 67 9.60 5.42 -6.09
N LEU A 68 8.64 6.28 -6.43
CA LEU A 68 7.29 6.25 -5.85
C LEU A 68 6.59 4.90 -6.10
N TYR A 69 6.65 4.41 -7.34
CA TYR A 69 6.07 3.13 -7.72
C TYR A 69 6.68 1.97 -6.93
N ASN A 70 8.00 1.93 -6.79
CA ASN A 70 8.68 0.91 -5.98
C ASN A 70 8.26 0.97 -4.51
N GLU A 71 8.02 2.17 -3.95
CA GLU A 71 7.49 2.32 -2.60
C GLU A 71 6.07 1.76 -2.48
N HIS A 72 5.19 2.01 -3.47
CA HIS A 72 3.86 1.41 -3.53
C HIS A 72 3.89 -0.12 -3.62
N ILE A 73 4.73 -0.68 -4.49
CA ILE A 73 4.91 -2.14 -4.61
C ILE A 73 5.43 -2.73 -3.31
N SER A 74 6.39 -2.07 -2.68
CA SER A 74 6.95 -2.48 -1.41
C SER A 74 5.90 -2.43 -0.28
N ASN A 75 5.04 -1.41 -0.27
CA ASN A 75 3.93 -1.31 0.68
C ASN A 75 2.88 -2.40 0.45
N PHE A 76 2.56 -2.73 -0.81
CA PHE A 76 1.65 -3.83 -1.13
C PHE A 76 2.19 -5.19 -0.69
N ARG A 77 3.48 -5.47 -0.93
CA ARG A 77 4.14 -6.70 -0.44
C ARG A 77 4.05 -6.79 1.08
N HIS A 78 4.26 -5.68 1.78
CA HIS A 78 4.11 -5.63 3.23
C HIS A 78 2.68 -5.91 3.69
N LEU A 79 1.66 -5.35 3.01
CA LEU A 79 0.25 -5.69 3.26
C LEU A 79 0.01 -7.20 3.12
N VAL A 80 0.56 -7.84 2.08
CA VAL A 80 0.44 -9.29 1.85
C VAL A 80 1.02 -10.07 3.03
N GLU A 81 2.22 -9.71 3.51
CA GLU A 81 2.82 -10.32 4.70
C GLU A 81 1.94 -10.12 5.95
N CYS A 82 1.41 -8.92 6.16
CA CYS A 82 0.52 -8.64 7.28
C CYS A 82 -0.76 -9.47 7.22
N LEU A 83 -1.37 -9.63 6.04
CA LEU A 83 -2.54 -10.48 5.86
C LEU A 83 -2.23 -11.96 6.09
N LYS A 84 -1.00 -12.41 5.79
CA LYS A 84 -0.55 -13.76 6.15
C LYS A 84 -0.51 -13.92 7.68
N THR A 85 0.13 -12.99 8.40
CA THR A 85 0.15 -13.02 9.86
C THR A 85 -1.25 -12.94 10.46
N ALA A 86 -2.13 -12.09 9.93
CA ALA A 86 -3.52 -12.00 10.35
C ALA A 86 -4.27 -13.33 10.12
N THR A 87 -3.99 -14.04 9.03
CA THR A 87 -4.54 -15.38 8.77
C THR A 87 -4.14 -16.36 9.86
N ASP A 88 -2.87 -16.33 10.26
CA ASP A 88 -2.35 -17.23 11.30
C ASP A 88 -2.98 -16.91 12.66
N MET A 89 -3.09 -15.62 13.03
CA MET A 89 -3.76 -15.18 14.26
C MET A 89 -5.25 -15.59 14.29
N LEU A 90 -5.99 -15.35 13.20
CA LEU A 90 -7.40 -15.76 13.09
C LEU A 90 -7.56 -17.27 13.16
N GLY A 91 -6.64 -18.02 12.55
CA GLY A 91 -6.61 -19.47 12.60
C GLY A 91 -6.48 -19.99 14.02
N THR A 92 -5.58 -19.41 14.81
CA THR A 92 -5.45 -19.69 16.24
C THR A 92 -6.72 -19.33 17.01
N ASN A 93 -7.27 -18.13 16.80
CA ASN A 93 -8.46 -17.63 17.52
C ASN A 93 -9.70 -18.50 17.28
N TYR A 94 -9.89 -18.97 16.05
CA TYR A 94 -11.02 -19.83 15.67
C TYR A 94 -10.71 -21.33 15.71
N LYS A 95 -9.53 -21.72 16.24
CA LYS A 95 -9.09 -23.12 16.37
C LYS A 95 -9.14 -23.91 15.06
N GLN A 96 -8.85 -23.25 13.95
CA GLN A 96 -8.80 -23.88 12.63
C GLN A 96 -7.49 -24.64 12.45
N ASP A 97 -7.54 -25.76 11.75
CA ASP A 97 -6.33 -26.54 11.50
C ASP A 97 -5.36 -25.82 10.53
N PRO A 98 -4.03 -26.07 10.64
CA PRO A 98 -3.04 -25.40 9.79
C PRO A 98 -3.24 -25.63 8.28
N SER A 99 -3.82 -26.75 7.87
CA SER A 99 -4.08 -27.05 6.45
C SER A 99 -5.18 -26.13 5.91
N PHE A 100 -6.26 -25.95 6.66
CA PHE A 100 -7.33 -25.02 6.31
C PHE A 100 -6.86 -23.56 6.32
N GLN A 101 -6.06 -23.16 7.30
CA GLN A 101 -5.43 -21.82 7.33
C GLN A 101 -4.59 -21.57 6.08
N LYS A 102 -3.73 -22.52 5.70
CA LYS A 102 -2.90 -22.43 4.49
C LYS A 102 -3.76 -22.34 3.22
N LYS A 103 -4.86 -23.08 3.15
CA LYS A 103 -5.81 -23.04 2.04
C LYS A 103 -6.48 -21.68 1.91
N CYS A 104 -6.95 -21.10 3.02
CA CYS A 104 -7.54 -19.75 3.05
C CYS A 104 -6.52 -18.70 2.61
N TRP A 105 -5.29 -18.76 3.15
CA TRP A 105 -4.22 -17.86 2.75
C TRP A 105 -3.92 -17.95 1.25
N PHE A 106 -3.71 -19.17 0.73
CA PHE A 106 -3.34 -19.35 -0.67
C PHE A 106 -4.41 -18.83 -1.64
N HIS A 107 -5.69 -19.03 -1.29
CA HIS A 107 -6.79 -18.43 -2.04
C HIS A 107 -6.68 -16.91 -2.10
N GLN A 108 -6.43 -16.27 -0.97
CA GLN A 108 -6.33 -14.81 -0.90
C GLN A 108 -5.08 -14.27 -1.57
N TYR A 109 -3.94 -14.92 -1.38
CA TYR A 109 -2.67 -14.58 -2.02
C TYR A 109 -2.82 -14.54 -3.54
N ASN A 110 -3.44 -15.57 -4.14
CA ASN A 110 -3.67 -15.63 -5.58
C ASN A 110 -4.61 -14.52 -6.06
N LYS A 111 -5.63 -14.18 -5.27
CA LYS A 111 -6.56 -13.08 -5.60
C LYS A 111 -5.84 -11.73 -5.58
N LEU A 112 -5.07 -11.47 -4.53
CA LEU A 112 -4.26 -10.26 -4.39
C LEU A 112 -3.22 -10.12 -5.52
N GLY A 113 -2.58 -11.24 -5.91
CA GLY A 113 -1.65 -11.25 -7.04
C GLY A 113 -2.32 -10.84 -8.36
N ARG A 114 -3.51 -11.39 -8.67
CA ARG A 114 -4.28 -10.99 -9.86
C ARG A 114 -4.71 -9.52 -9.81
N ASP A 115 -5.12 -9.04 -8.64
CA ASP A 115 -5.52 -7.64 -8.45
C ASP A 115 -4.33 -6.69 -8.65
N LEU A 116 -3.14 -7.06 -8.18
CA LEU A 116 -1.91 -6.30 -8.42
C LEU A 116 -1.55 -6.23 -9.90
N ILE A 117 -1.55 -7.39 -10.58
CA ILE A 117 -1.30 -7.48 -12.03
C ILE A 117 -2.28 -6.61 -12.79
N ARG A 118 -3.58 -6.67 -12.45
CA ARG A 118 -4.59 -5.83 -13.10
C ARG A 118 -4.34 -4.34 -12.90
N LEU A 119 -3.83 -3.93 -11.74
CA LEU A 119 -3.48 -2.53 -11.49
C LEU A 119 -2.20 -2.11 -12.22
N SER A 120 -1.22 -3.00 -12.39
CA SER A 120 0.01 -2.69 -13.14
C SER A 120 -0.18 -2.72 -14.65
N ASP A 121 -0.97 -3.67 -15.17
CA ASP A 121 -1.11 -3.96 -16.60
C ASP A 121 -2.11 -3.04 -17.30
N ASN A 122 -3.16 -2.57 -16.59
CA ASN A 122 -4.10 -1.57 -17.15
C ASN A 122 -3.45 -0.20 -17.35
N ASP A 123 -2.16 -0.08 -17.05
CA ASP A 123 -1.57 1.15 -16.61
C ASP A 123 -0.13 1.28 -17.12
N ASP A 124 0.35 0.50 -18.10
CA ASP A 124 1.66 0.60 -18.80
C ASP A 124 2.71 1.52 -18.09
N ASP A 125 3.39 0.99 -17.07
CA ASP A 125 4.24 1.71 -16.10
C ASP A 125 3.48 2.63 -15.11
N GLY A 126 2.33 2.17 -14.61
CA GLY A 126 1.39 2.94 -13.80
C GLY A 126 1.02 4.35 -14.31
N GLY A 127 0.88 4.53 -15.62
CA GLY A 127 0.35 5.73 -16.27
C GLY A 127 1.41 6.73 -16.68
N LEU A 128 2.68 6.52 -16.31
CA LEU A 128 3.76 7.44 -16.64
C LEU A 128 3.98 7.53 -18.15
N LYS A 129 4.01 6.39 -18.85
CA LYS A 129 4.23 6.37 -20.30
C LYS A 129 3.16 7.16 -21.05
N VAL A 130 1.90 7.00 -20.66
CA VAL A 130 0.77 7.77 -21.22
C VAL A 130 0.93 9.26 -20.93
N PHE A 131 1.24 9.60 -19.68
CA PHE A 131 1.48 10.99 -19.27
C PHE A 131 2.61 11.66 -20.08
N LEU A 132 3.71 10.95 -20.33
CA LEU A 132 4.84 11.43 -21.12
C LEU A 132 4.49 11.57 -22.61
N GLN A 133 3.70 10.67 -23.18
CA GLN A 133 3.28 10.73 -24.59
C GLN A 133 2.40 11.94 -24.89
N GLU A 134 1.62 12.41 -23.92
CA GLU A 134 0.71 13.56 -24.08
C GLU A 134 1.42 14.93 -23.97
N LYS A 135 2.67 14.98 -23.49
CA LYS A 135 3.34 16.25 -23.10
C LYS A 135 4.77 16.36 -23.64
N LYS A 136 4.99 17.23 -24.64
CA LYS A 136 6.34 17.55 -25.17
C LYS A 136 7.21 18.39 -24.22
N THR A 137 6.58 19.21 -23.38
CA THR A 137 7.19 19.99 -22.30
C THR A 137 6.28 19.88 -21.10
N CYS A 138 6.83 19.52 -19.93
CA CYS A 138 6.04 19.26 -18.74
C CYS A 138 6.35 20.30 -17.66
N LYS A 139 5.33 21.07 -17.28
CA LYS A 139 5.40 21.91 -16.10
C LYS A 139 5.53 21.05 -14.86
N THR A 140 6.38 21.47 -13.92
CA THR A 140 6.56 20.77 -12.65
C THR A 140 5.24 20.64 -11.88
N SER A 141 4.34 21.62 -12.01
CA SER A 141 2.98 21.58 -11.45
C SER A 141 2.12 20.43 -12.02
N ASP A 142 2.17 20.20 -13.34
CA ASP A 142 1.41 19.14 -14.00
C ASP A 142 1.89 17.77 -13.54
N PHE A 143 3.21 17.58 -13.46
CA PHE A 143 3.80 16.34 -12.96
C PHE A 143 3.51 16.12 -11.47
N THR A 144 3.55 17.17 -10.66
CA THR A 144 3.18 17.09 -9.23
C THR A 144 1.73 16.64 -9.06
N LYS A 145 0.81 17.15 -9.89
CA LYS A 145 -0.59 16.70 -9.91
C LYS A 145 -0.69 15.22 -10.29
N PHE A 146 0.02 14.80 -11.34
CA PHE A 146 0.09 13.40 -11.75
C PHE A 146 0.55 12.49 -10.60
N LEU A 147 1.65 12.81 -9.92
CA LEU A 147 2.14 12.04 -8.77
C LEU A 147 1.09 11.93 -7.66
N ASN A 148 0.44 13.05 -7.32
CA ASN A 148 -0.61 13.06 -6.30
C ASN A 148 -1.79 12.16 -6.64
N ASP A 149 -2.23 12.16 -7.91
CA ASP A 149 -3.34 11.32 -8.34
C ASP A 149 -2.95 9.83 -8.37
N ARG A 150 -1.70 9.51 -8.72
CA ARG A 150 -1.15 8.16 -8.61
C ARG A 150 -1.08 7.68 -7.16
N MET A 151 -0.60 8.52 -6.24
CA MET A 151 -0.58 8.20 -4.81
C MET A 151 -1.98 7.92 -4.27
N LYS A 152 -2.96 8.77 -4.61
CA LYS A 152 -4.37 8.55 -4.20
C LYS A 152 -4.89 7.21 -4.70
N THR A 153 -4.64 6.90 -5.98
CA THR A 153 -5.09 5.65 -6.62
C THR A 153 -4.50 4.43 -5.90
N TRP A 154 -3.19 4.40 -5.70
CA TRP A 154 -2.52 3.29 -5.03
C TRP A 154 -2.90 3.16 -3.55
N ASN A 155 -2.96 4.27 -2.83
CA ASN A 155 -3.35 4.24 -1.42
C ASN A 155 -4.80 3.79 -1.23
N ALA A 156 -5.72 4.22 -2.11
CA ALA A 156 -7.10 3.74 -2.10
C ALA A 156 -7.19 2.24 -2.41
N PHE A 157 -6.47 1.78 -3.43
CA PHE A 157 -6.38 0.36 -3.77
C PHE A 157 -5.88 -0.48 -2.59
N ILE A 158 -4.74 -0.12 -1.99
CA ILE A 158 -4.17 -0.85 -0.84
C ILE A 158 -5.17 -0.89 0.33
N LYS A 159 -5.82 0.24 0.63
CA LYS A 159 -6.84 0.32 1.69
C LYS A 159 -8.03 -0.60 1.42
N GLU A 160 -8.53 -0.60 0.18
CA GLU A 160 -9.64 -1.46 -0.23
C GLU A 160 -9.25 -2.94 -0.13
N LYS A 161 -8.09 -3.33 -0.68
CA LYS A 161 -7.61 -4.71 -0.65
C LYS A 161 -7.35 -5.20 0.76
N LYS A 162 -6.81 -4.37 1.66
CA LYS A 162 -6.71 -4.67 3.09
C LYS A 162 -8.07 -5.03 3.68
N LYS A 163 -9.06 -4.14 3.51
CA LYS A 163 -10.41 -4.30 4.06
C LYS A 163 -11.10 -5.56 3.54
N VAL A 164 -11.12 -5.75 2.22
CA VAL A 164 -11.81 -6.88 1.58
C VAL A 164 -11.13 -8.19 1.94
N ALA A 165 -9.80 -8.27 1.82
CA ALA A 165 -9.07 -9.49 2.12
C ALA A 165 -9.21 -9.92 3.57
N TYR A 166 -9.12 -8.97 4.50
CA TYR A 166 -9.32 -9.26 5.90
C TYR A 166 -10.72 -9.79 6.19
N ALA A 167 -11.76 -9.15 5.66
CA ALA A 167 -13.14 -9.60 5.86
C ALA A 167 -13.38 -11.01 5.32
N GLU A 168 -12.85 -11.33 4.13
CA GLU A 168 -12.97 -12.66 3.53
C GLU A 168 -12.22 -13.73 4.33
N LEU A 169 -11.01 -13.43 4.80
CA LEU A 169 -10.22 -14.32 5.65
C LEU A 169 -10.93 -14.58 6.99
N LYS A 170 -11.43 -13.53 7.64
CA LYS A 170 -12.17 -13.62 8.90
C LYS A 170 -13.41 -14.49 8.74
N GLU A 171 -14.22 -14.23 7.71
CA GLU A 171 -15.42 -15.03 7.44
C GLU A 171 -15.09 -16.51 7.18
N ALA A 172 -14.08 -16.79 6.35
CA ALA A 172 -13.70 -18.16 6.02
C ALA A 172 -13.18 -18.94 7.24
N LEU A 173 -12.33 -18.32 8.06
CA LEU A 173 -11.75 -18.94 9.25
C LEU A 173 -12.76 -19.08 10.38
N GLN A 174 -13.69 -18.14 10.52
CA GLN A 174 -14.77 -18.23 11.51
C GLN A 174 -15.79 -19.33 11.14
N SER A 175 -16.14 -19.44 9.86
CA SER A 175 -17.13 -20.43 9.39
C SER A 175 -16.55 -21.82 9.09
N GLY A 176 -15.23 -21.95 9.02
CA GLY A 176 -14.56 -23.18 8.57
C GLY A 176 -14.80 -23.50 7.10
N THR A 177 -15.34 -22.56 6.30
CA THR A 177 -15.70 -22.79 4.90
C THR A 177 -15.14 -21.69 4.00
N LEU A 178 -14.47 -22.08 2.92
CA LEU A 178 -14.02 -21.15 1.89
C LEU A 178 -15.12 -21.00 0.83
N LYS A 179 -15.73 -19.81 0.72
CA LYS A 179 -16.69 -19.54 -0.35
C LYS A 179 -15.99 -19.66 -1.70
N LYS A 180 -16.50 -20.55 -2.56
CA LYS A 180 -16.07 -20.60 -3.97
C LYS A 180 -16.52 -19.30 -4.64
N SER A 181 -15.58 -18.52 -5.17
CA SER A 181 -15.91 -17.41 -6.05
C SER A 181 -16.77 -17.97 -7.19
N LYS A 182 -18.03 -17.57 -7.29
CA LYS A 182 -18.86 -17.83 -8.46
C LYS A 182 -18.20 -17.08 -9.61
N GLY A 183 -17.34 -17.76 -10.37
CA GLY A 183 -16.84 -17.25 -11.63
C GLY A 183 -18.07 -16.98 -12.50
N LYS A 184 -18.33 -15.72 -12.83
CA LYS A 184 -19.20 -15.43 -13.96
C LYS A 184 -18.50 -16.03 -15.18
N LYS A 185 -19.11 -17.09 -15.71
CA LYS A 185 -18.86 -17.58 -17.07
C LYS A 185 -19.13 -16.46 -18.07
#